data_AF-A0A8D8RG43-F1
#
_entry.id   AF-A0A8D8RG43-F1
#
_cell.length_a   1.000
_cell.length_b   1.000
_cell.length_c   1.000
_cell.angle_alpha   90.00
_cell.angle_beta   90.00
_cell.angle_gamma   90.00
#
_symmetry.space_group_name_H-M   'P 1'
#
loop_
_entity.id
_entity.type
_entity.pdbx_description
1 polymer ?
#
loop_
_entity_poly.entity_id
_entity_poly.type
_entity_poly.pdbx_seq_one_letter_code
_entity_poly.pdbx_strand_id
1 'polypeptide(L)'
;MSPAVPIGNTLLQAHKSCLLMSRPFMNYVFNRVSEKRRKEVGPDRSCAEWLMRNGAYVRWMGQAEFVGHYNLLPLDKKIEGSFHIEEVKADHNASITYFGFAHFVGCKHLNKLTLDGVKTIDDRAMHRLNYLKDTLKYLYIGDCKKVTDASLPYLTQLTNLKQLHLKNLSIKDYTQLEEKLPSDCKITIE
;
A
#
# COMPACT_ATOMS: atom_id res chain seq x y z
N MET A 1 -25.32 -17.42 -54.19
CA MET A 1 -24.74 -16.11 -53.86
C MET A 1 -25.05 -15.81 -52.40
N SER A 2 -24.09 -16.04 -51.51
CA SER A 2 -24.22 -15.73 -50.08
C SER A 2 -23.24 -14.60 -49.76
N PRO A 3 -23.64 -13.55 -49.01
CA PRO A 3 -22.73 -12.47 -48.68
C PRO A 3 -21.77 -12.94 -47.57
N ALA A 4 -20.48 -12.66 -47.77
CA ALA A 4 -19.45 -12.87 -46.77
C ALA A 4 -19.64 -11.87 -45.60
N VAL A 5 -19.68 -12.39 -44.37
CA VAL A 5 -19.61 -11.58 -43.16
C VAL A 5 -18.15 -11.15 -42.96
N PRO A 6 -17.83 -9.85 -42.79
CA PRO A 6 -16.46 -9.43 -42.58
C PRO A 6 -16.00 -9.81 -41.17
N ILE A 7 -15.19 -10.86 -41.08
CA ILE A 7 -14.42 -11.21 -39.89
C ILE A 7 -13.20 -10.28 -39.87
N GLY A 8 -13.31 -9.15 -39.16
CA GLY A 8 -12.15 -8.28 -38.97
C GLY A 8 -12.50 -6.91 -38.44
N ASN A 9 -12.64 -6.79 -37.11
CA ASN A 9 -12.19 -5.57 -36.40
C ASN A 9 -12.23 -5.63 -34.87
N THR A 10 -12.78 -6.67 -34.23
CA THR A 10 -12.98 -6.66 -32.78
C THR A 10 -11.69 -6.73 -31.95
N LEU A 11 -10.67 -7.45 -32.42
CA LEU A 11 -9.36 -7.56 -31.75
C LEU A 11 -8.53 -6.27 -31.83
N LEU A 12 -8.59 -5.55 -32.95
CA LEU A 12 -7.87 -4.29 -33.13
C LEU A 12 -8.52 -3.12 -32.37
N GLN A 13 -9.86 -3.15 -32.21
CA GLN A 13 -10.59 -2.19 -31.39
C GLN A 13 -10.32 -2.37 -29.88
N ALA A 14 -10.19 -3.63 -29.42
CA ALA A 14 -9.79 -3.94 -28.05
C ALA A 14 -8.32 -3.54 -27.74
N HIS A 15 -7.43 -3.62 -28.73
CA HIS A 15 -6.05 -3.17 -28.57
C HIS A 15 -5.91 -1.64 -28.49
N LYS A 16 -6.77 -0.89 -29.19
CA LYS A 16 -6.79 0.59 -29.13
C LYS A 16 -7.39 1.14 -27.83
N SER A 17 -8.33 0.44 -27.20
CA SER A 17 -8.94 0.86 -25.93
C SER A 17 -8.02 0.65 -24.71
N CYS A 18 -7.10 -0.31 -24.77
CA CYS A 18 -6.12 -0.55 -23.70
C CYS A 18 -5.08 0.59 -23.58
N LEU A 19 -4.77 1.27 -24.70
CA LEU A 19 -3.82 2.40 -24.76
C LEU A 19 -4.42 3.75 -24.33
N LEU A 20 -5.71 3.81 -24.02
CA LEU A 20 -6.45 5.05 -23.68
C LEU A 20 -6.88 5.13 -22.21
N MET A 21 -6.36 4.27 -21.35
CA MET A 21 -6.69 4.31 -19.93
C MET A 21 -5.87 5.41 -19.26
N SER A 22 -6.55 6.40 -18.67
CA SER A 22 -5.88 7.50 -17.99
C SER A 22 -5.03 6.96 -16.83
N ARG A 23 -3.88 7.60 -16.55
CA ARG A 23 -3.01 7.20 -15.41
C ARG A 23 -3.79 7.04 -14.09
N PRO A 24 -4.74 7.94 -13.73
CA PRO A 24 -5.58 7.75 -12.53
C PRO A 24 -6.42 6.47 -12.57
N PHE A 25 -6.97 6.09 -13.72
CA PHE A 25 -7.75 4.86 -13.87
C PHE A 25 -6.87 3.62 -13.66
N MET A 26 -5.68 3.58 -14.27
CA MET A 26 -4.75 2.46 -14.08
C MET A 26 -4.33 2.34 -12.61
N ASN A 27 -4.00 3.45 -11.97
CA ASN A 27 -3.66 3.46 -10.54
C ASN A 27 -4.81 2.88 -9.70
N TYR A 28 -6.06 3.24 -10.00
CA TYR A 28 -7.22 2.65 -9.33
C TYR A 28 -7.33 1.14 -9.58
N VAL A 29 -7.22 0.69 -10.84
CA VAL A 29 -7.37 -0.73 -11.19
C VAL A 29 -6.31 -1.63 -10.53
N PHE A 30 -5.06 -1.19 -10.47
CA PHE A 30 -3.98 -1.97 -9.84
C PHE A 30 -4.01 -1.94 -8.31
N ASN A 31 -4.69 -0.96 -7.72
CA ASN A 31 -4.73 -0.80 -6.27
C ASN A 31 -6.07 -1.19 -5.63
N ARG A 32 -7.18 -1.22 -6.37
CA ARG A 32 -8.50 -1.53 -5.81
C ARG A 32 -8.52 -2.89 -5.10
N VAL A 33 -9.29 -2.96 -4.01
CA VAL A 33 -9.55 -4.20 -3.30
C VAL A 33 -10.50 -5.09 -4.12
N SER A 34 -10.19 -6.39 -4.18
CA SER A 34 -11.12 -7.42 -4.66
C SER A 34 -11.72 -8.14 -3.46
N GLU A 35 -12.96 -7.81 -3.11
CA GLU A 35 -13.66 -8.43 -1.98
C GLU A 35 -13.83 -9.94 -2.14
N LYS A 36 -14.05 -10.40 -3.38
CA LYS A 36 -14.09 -11.82 -3.71
C LYS A 36 -12.75 -12.48 -3.34
N ARG A 37 -11.63 -11.91 -3.78
CA ARG A 37 -10.30 -12.45 -3.49
C ARG A 37 -10.01 -12.42 -1.99
N ARG A 38 -10.31 -11.32 -1.31
CA ARG A 38 -10.13 -11.18 0.14
C ARG A 38 -10.89 -12.26 0.93
N LYS A 39 -12.11 -12.61 0.51
CA LYS A 39 -12.88 -13.71 1.12
C LYS A 39 -12.27 -15.08 0.85
N GLU A 40 -11.65 -15.29 -0.31
CA GLU A 40 -11.03 -16.56 -0.70
C GLU A 40 -9.71 -16.85 0.03
N VAL A 41 -8.87 -15.83 0.22
CA VAL A 41 -7.50 -16.02 0.73
C VAL A 41 -7.20 -15.32 2.05
N GLY A 42 -8.14 -14.54 2.57
CA GLY A 42 -7.96 -13.74 3.78
C GLY A 42 -7.26 -12.39 3.53
N PRO A 43 -7.28 -11.50 4.54
CA PRO A 43 -6.80 -10.12 4.42
C PRO A 43 -5.30 -10.06 4.13
N ASP A 44 -4.46 -10.70 4.95
CA ASP A 44 -2.99 -10.68 4.82
C ASP A 44 -2.53 -11.15 3.44
N ARG A 45 -3.05 -12.28 2.95
CA ARG A 45 -2.68 -12.78 1.63
C ARG A 45 -3.15 -11.85 0.52
N SER A 46 -4.38 -11.37 0.55
CA SER A 46 -4.88 -10.43 -0.48
C SER A 46 -4.09 -9.12 -0.50
N CYS A 47 -3.66 -8.65 0.67
CA CYS A 47 -2.80 -7.48 0.84
C CYS A 47 -1.40 -7.71 0.25
N ALA A 48 -0.76 -8.84 0.56
CA ALA A 48 0.53 -9.20 -0.02
C ALA A 48 0.47 -9.35 -1.55
N GLU A 49 -0.60 -9.93 -2.10
CA GLU A 49 -0.80 -9.99 -3.55
C GLU A 49 -0.85 -8.59 -4.19
N TRP A 50 -1.53 -7.64 -3.56
CA TRP A 50 -1.60 -6.25 -4.02
C TRP A 50 -0.22 -5.56 -3.94
N LEU A 51 0.47 -5.68 -2.81
CA LEU A 51 1.77 -5.05 -2.58
C LEU A 51 2.79 -5.51 -3.64
N MET A 52 2.88 -6.82 -3.88
CA MET A 52 3.88 -7.39 -4.80
C MET A 52 3.61 -7.02 -6.25
N ARG A 53 2.32 -6.96 -6.65
CA ARG A 53 1.94 -6.49 -7.99
C ARG A 53 2.27 -5.02 -8.22
N ASN A 54 2.40 -4.24 -7.14
CA ASN A 54 2.71 -2.82 -7.17
C ASN A 54 4.14 -2.53 -6.70
N GLY A 55 5.05 -3.51 -6.72
CA GLY A 55 6.48 -3.31 -6.45
C GLY A 55 6.84 -3.04 -4.99
N ALA A 56 5.96 -3.41 -4.06
CA ALA A 56 6.23 -3.36 -2.62
C ALA A 56 6.58 -4.75 -2.07
N TYR A 57 7.11 -4.76 -0.85
CA TYR A 57 7.65 -5.93 -0.17
C TYR A 57 6.90 -6.15 1.14
N VAL A 58 6.78 -7.41 1.55
CA VAL A 58 6.29 -7.77 2.89
C VAL A 58 7.30 -8.65 3.60
N ARG A 59 7.33 -8.55 4.92
CA ARG A 59 7.96 -9.54 5.78
C ARG A 59 6.88 -10.18 6.64
N TRP A 60 6.85 -11.50 6.60
CA TRP A 60 5.91 -12.29 7.40
C TRP A 60 6.39 -12.35 8.86
N MET A 61 5.44 -12.47 9.79
CA MET A 61 5.75 -12.66 11.20
C MET A 61 6.70 -13.84 11.40
N GLY A 62 7.76 -13.62 12.18
CA GLY A 62 8.77 -14.64 12.49
C GLY A 62 9.76 -14.94 11.35
N GLN A 63 9.64 -14.25 10.21
CA GLN A 63 10.59 -14.38 9.10
C GLN A 63 11.59 -13.23 9.11
N ALA A 64 12.85 -13.54 8.80
CA ALA A 64 13.94 -12.57 8.72
C ALA A 64 13.90 -11.76 7.41
N GLU A 65 13.53 -12.41 6.31
CA GLU A 65 13.67 -11.85 4.96
C GLU A 65 12.37 -11.26 4.41
N PHE A 66 12.52 -10.22 3.60
CA PHE A 66 11.42 -9.66 2.81
C PHE A 66 11.12 -10.52 1.59
N VAL A 67 9.83 -10.58 1.24
CA VAL A 67 9.33 -11.15 0.00
C VAL A 67 8.94 -10.01 -0.94
N GLY A 68 9.59 -9.93 -2.10
CA GLY A 68 9.34 -8.90 -3.11
C GLY A 68 8.77 -9.41 -4.43
N HIS A 69 8.57 -10.72 -4.56
CA HIS A 69 8.13 -11.33 -5.82
C HIS A 69 6.84 -12.12 -5.63
N TYR A 70 5.86 -11.88 -6.49
CA TYR A 70 4.51 -12.48 -6.39
C TYR A 70 4.54 -14.02 -6.35
N ASN A 71 5.43 -14.64 -7.15
CA ASN A 71 5.56 -16.10 -7.22
C ASN A 71 6.14 -16.74 -5.95
N LEU A 72 6.69 -15.94 -5.02
CA LEU A 72 7.20 -16.39 -3.73
C LEU A 72 6.15 -16.32 -2.61
N LEU A 73 4.95 -15.84 -2.91
CA LEU A 73 3.84 -15.91 -1.96
C LEU A 73 3.46 -17.38 -1.75
N PRO A 74 3.07 -17.81 -0.55
CA PRO A 74 2.77 -19.22 -0.24
C PRO A 74 1.54 -19.72 -1.03
N LEU A 75 1.72 -20.19 -2.26
CA LEU A 75 0.65 -20.46 -3.23
C LEU A 75 -0.21 -21.69 -2.88
N ASP A 76 0.33 -22.60 -2.08
CA ASP A 76 -0.24 -23.92 -1.92
C ASP A 76 -1.19 -23.98 -0.73
N LYS A 77 -2.41 -24.48 -0.99
CA LYS A 77 -3.45 -24.77 0.03
C LYS A 77 -2.98 -25.78 1.07
N LYS A 78 -1.90 -26.51 0.78
CA LYS A 78 -1.22 -27.46 1.68
C LYS A 78 -0.13 -26.83 2.54
N ILE A 79 0.26 -25.57 2.31
CA ILE A 79 1.16 -24.89 3.24
C ILE A 79 0.38 -24.65 4.52
N GLU A 80 0.57 -25.55 5.47
CA GLU A 80 0.05 -25.43 6.83
C GLU A 80 0.74 -24.24 7.49
N GLY A 81 -0.02 -23.17 7.74
CA GLY A 81 0.50 -21.98 8.41
C GLY A 81 -0.37 -20.76 8.14
N SER A 82 -0.65 -20.00 9.20
CA SER A 82 -1.27 -18.69 9.07
C SER A 82 -0.17 -17.66 8.83
N PHE A 83 -0.08 -17.13 7.60
CA PHE A 83 0.85 -16.07 7.27
C PHE A 83 0.25 -14.72 7.61
N HIS A 84 0.91 -14.01 8.52
CA HIS A 84 0.53 -12.66 8.93
C HIS A 84 1.60 -11.66 8.51
N ILE A 85 1.19 -10.58 7.85
CA ILE A 85 2.10 -9.49 7.50
C ILE A 85 2.53 -8.81 8.80
N GLU A 86 3.84 -8.72 9.03
CA GLU A 86 4.42 -7.97 10.15
C GLU A 86 4.91 -6.59 9.70
N GLU A 87 5.54 -6.55 8.52
CA GLU A 87 6.18 -5.34 8.00
C GLU A 87 5.95 -5.19 6.49
N VAL A 88 5.74 -3.94 6.06
CA VAL A 88 5.62 -3.55 4.66
C VAL A 88 6.69 -2.52 4.34
N LYS A 89 7.36 -2.71 3.21
CA LYS A 89 8.30 -1.74 2.64
C LYS A 89 7.89 -1.42 1.20
N ALA A 90 7.89 -0.14 0.85
CA ALA A 90 7.69 0.33 -0.51
C ALA A 90 8.75 1.40 -0.81
N ASP A 91 9.47 1.22 -1.91
CA ASP A 91 10.50 2.17 -2.36
C ASP A 91 10.07 2.92 -3.63
N HIS A 92 10.98 3.66 -4.25
CA HIS A 92 10.73 4.46 -5.46
C HIS A 92 10.23 3.65 -6.69
N ASN A 93 10.35 2.32 -6.68
CA ASN A 93 9.81 1.44 -7.71
C ASN A 93 8.35 1.05 -7.46
N ALA A 94 7.84 1.29 -6.25
CA ALA A 94 6.48 0.94 -5.90
C ALA A 94 5.46 1.91 -6.52
N SER A 95 4.31 1.37 -6.92
CA SER A 95 3.17 2.11 -7.49
C SER A 95 1.90 2.00 -6.64
N ILE A 96 2.07 1.80 -5.33
CA ILE A 96 0.96 1.75 -4.38
C ILE A 96 0.31 3.13 -4.19
N THR A 97 -1.01 3.18 -4.06
CA THR A 97 -1.76 4.43 -3.86
C THR A 97 -2.75 4.31 -2.70
N TYR A 98 -3.32 5.43 -2.27
CA TYR A 98 -4.34 5.46 -1.22
C TYR A 98 -5.56 4.55 -1.50
N PHE A 99 -5.85 4.24 -2.77
CA PHE A 99 -6.92 3.29 -3.13
C PHE A 99 -6.67 1.89 -2.58
N GLY A 100 -5.39 1.49 -2.53
CA GLY A 100 -4.99 0.15 -2.09
C GLY A 100 -4.82 0.01 -0.59
N PHE A 101 -4.74 1.11 0.15
CA PHE A 101 -4.57 1.06 1.60
C PHE A 101 -5.77 0.38 2.30
N ALA A 102 -6.93 0.26 1.64
CA ALA A 102 -8.04 -0.55 2.14
C ALA A 102 -7.72 -2.06 2.25
N HIS A 103 -6.68 -2.56 1.58
CA HIS A 103 -6.15 -3.92 1.79
C HIS A 103 -5.59 -4.11 3.20
N PHE A 104 -5.18 -3.05 3.89
CA PHE A 104 -4.72 -3.13 5.29
C PHE A 104 -5.83 -3.50 6.27
N VAL A 105 -7.11 -3.37 5.89
CA VAL A 105 -8.24 -3.78 6.74
C VAL A 105 -8.18 -5.28 7.00
N GLY A 106 -7.94 -5.63 8.27
CA GLY A 106 -7.83 -7.01 8.73
C GLY A 106 -6.40 -7.54 8.86
N CYS A 107 -5.38 -6.77 8.47
CA CYS A 107 -3.95 -7.11 8.68
C CYS A 107 -3.55 -6.80 10.14
N LYS A 108 -4.05 -7.61 11.08
CA LYS A 108 -3.98 -7.32 12.54
C LYS A 108 -2.57 -7.36 13.17
N HIS A 109 -1.57 -7.77 12.41
CA HIS A 109 -0.20 -7.92 12.91
C HIS A 109 0.79 -6.96 12.24
N LEU A 110 0.33 -6.19 11.25
CA LEU A 110 1.17 -5.22 10.55
C LEU A 110 1.49 -4.07 11.51
N ASN A 111 2.76 -4.00 11.91
CA ASN A 111 3.24 -3.05 12.90
C ASN A 111 4.40 -2.17 12.42
N LYS A 112 4.98 -2.43 11.24
CA LYS A 112 5.99 -1.56 10.62
C LYS A 112 5.63 -1.23 9.18
N LEU A 113 5.69 0.05 8.82
CA LEU A 113 5.47 0.53 7.46
C LEU A 113 6.57 1.50 7.05
N THR A 114 7.23 1.21 5.94
CA THR A 114 8.24 2.08 5.31
C THR A 114 7.78 2.49 3.92
N LEU A 115 7.65 3.80 3.70
CA LEU A 115 7.32 4.42 2.42
C LEU A 115 8.46 5.35 2.02
N ASP A 116 9.30 4.95 1.07
CA ASP A 116 10.53 5.68 0.72
C ASP A 116 10.57 6.04 -0.77
N GLY A 117 10.40 7.32 -1.10
CA GLY A 117 10.42 7.79 -2.49
C GLY A 117 9.21 7.35 -3.34
N VAL A 118 8.11 6.91 -2.73
CA VAL A 118 6.92 6.42 -3.44
C VAL A 118 6.12 7.61 -4.03
N LYS A 119 6.28 7.87 -5.34
CA LYS A 119 5.74 9.06 -6.04
C LYS A 119 4.22 9.22 -6.02
N THR A 120 3.51 8.15 -5.69
CA THR A 120 2.04 8.07 -5.67
C THR A 120 1.44 8.26 -4.27
N ILE A 121 2.25 8.29 -3.22
CA ILE A 121 1.82 8.54 -1.85
C ILE A 121 1.58 10.03 -1.63
N ASP A 122 0.43 10.36 -1.07
CA ASP A 122 -0.04 11.72 -0.78
C ASP A 122 -0.82 11.76 0.55
N ASP A 123 -1.34 12.93 0.91
CA ASP A 123 -2.12 13.11 2.15
C ASP A 123 -3.33 12.18 2.30
N ARG A 124 -3.91 11.71 1.18
CA ARG A 124 -5.02 10.75 1.22
C ARG A 124 -4.53 9.38 1.67
N ALA A 125 -3.31 8.99 1.32
CA ALA A 125 -2.69 7.77 1.83
C ALA A 125 -2.48 7.87 3.34
N MET A 126 -2.06 9.04 3.84
CA MET A 126 -1.87 9.29 5.28
C MET A 126 -3.18 9.15 6.04
N HIS A 127 -4.29 9.70 5.51
CA HIS A 127 -5.63 9.48 6.07
C HIS A 127 -5.98 7.98 6.13
N ARG A 128 -5.62 7.19 5.12
CA ARG A 128 -5.93 5.75 5.08
C ARG A 128 -5.04 4.90 6.00
N LEU A 129 -3.96 5.46 6.58
CA LEU A 129 -3.20 4.75 7.62
C LEU A 129 -4.03 4.48 8.88
N ASN A 130 -5.16 5.15 9.06
CA ASN A 130 -6.10 4.88 10.15
C ASN A 130 -6.60 3.42 10.20
N TYR A 131 -6.52 2.66 9.09
CA TYR A 131 -6.78 1.21 9.11
C TYR A 131 -5.80 0.41 9.97
N LEU A 132 -4.62 0.99 10.26
CA LEU A 132 -3.55 0.40 11.06
C LEU A 132 -3.37 1.12 12.40
N LYS A 133 -4.29 2.01 12.79
CA LYS A 133 -4.17 2.82 14.03
C LYS A 133 -3.95 1.98 15.29
N ASP A 134 -4.51 0.76 15.32
CA ASP A 134 -4.49 -0.14 16.48
C ASP A 134 -3.24 -1.04 16.50
N THR A 135 -2.47 -1.09 15.41
CA THR A 135 -1.38 -2.08 15.23
C THR A 135 -0.04 -1.47 14.86
N LEU A 136 -0.03 -0.31 14.17
CA LEU A 136 1.19 0.32 13.67
C LEU A 136 2.03 0.91 14.81
N LYS A 137 3.29 0.48 14.88
CA LYS A 137 4.27 0.90 15.90
C LYS A 137 5.45 1.67 15.29
N TYR A 138 5.81 1.36 14.06
CA TYR A 138 6.88 2.03 13.33
C TYR A 138 6.35 2.55 11.99
N LEU A 139 6.57 3.83 11.72
CA LEU A 139 6.25 4.46 10.45
C LEU A 139 7.44 5.27 9.96
N TYR A 140 7.95 4.93 8.78
CA TYR A 140 8.89 5.75 8.03
C TYR A 140 8.23 6.28 6.77
N ILE A 141 8.33 7.59 6.54
CA ILE A 141 7.88 8.24 5.30
C ILE A 141 9.01 9.17 4.82
N GLY A 142 9.69 8.75 3.76
CA GLY A 142 10.80 9.47 3.16
C GLY A 142 10.51 9.83 1.71
N ASP A 143 10.96 10.99 1.25
CA ASP A 143 10.97 11.38 -0.16
C ASP A 143 9.60 11.33 -0.88
N CYS A 144 8.50 11.33 -0.11
CA CYS A 144 7.13 11.32 -0.62
C CYS A 144 6.60 12.76 -0.76
N LYS A 145 6.96 13.45 -1.84
CA LYS A 145 6.73 14.90 -2.05
C LYS A 145 5.28 15.39 -2.06
N LYS A 146 4.29 14.49 -2.11
CA LYS A 146 2.87 14.86 -2.05
C LYS A 146 2.28 14.70 -0.65
N VAL A 147 3.10 14.35 0.33
CA VAL A 147 2.76 14.40 1.76
C VAL A 147 3.10 15.81 2.24
N THR A 148 2.07 16.54 2.66
CA THR A 148 2.11 17.95 3.03
C THR A 148 1.60 18.16 4.45
N ASP A 149 1.56 19.41 4.91
CA ASP A 149 1.00 19.78 6.22
C ASP A 149 -0.43 19.22 6.44
N ALA A 150 -1.19 18.97 5.38
CA ALA A 150 -2.52 18.37 5.45
C ALA A 150 -2.52 16.91 5.97
N SER A 151 -1.36 16.26 6.01
CA SER A 151 -1.21 14.90 6.57
C SER A 151 -1.18 14.85 8.10
N LEU A 152 -0.77 15.94 8.77
CA LEU A 152 -0.50 15.96 10.21
C LEU A 152 -1.71 15.55 11.06
N PRO A 153 -2.95 16.02 10.78
CA PRO A 153 -4.13 15.58 11.54
C PRO A 153 -4.42 14.08 11.41
N TYR A 154 -3.91 13.42 10.36
CA TYR A 154 -4.07 11.97 10.18
C TYR A 154 -2.96 11.19 10.88
N LEU A 155 -1.71 11.66 10.78
CA LEU A 155 -0.57 11.03 11.46
C LEU A 155 -0.75 11.02 12.98
N THR A 156 -1.34 12.07 13.55
CA THR A 156 -1.62 12.18 14.99
C THR A 156 -2.69 11.21 15.49
N GLN A 157 -3.47 10.57 14.60
CA GLN A 157 -4.44 9.54 14.98
C GLN A 157 -3.79 8.16 15.21
N LEU A 158 -2.51 7.99 14.86
CA LEU A 158 -1.78 6.74 15.01
C LEU A 158 -1.20 6.61 16.43
N THR A 159 -2.09 6.54 17.41
CA THR A 159 -1.76 6.61 18.85
C THR A 159 -0.99 5.40 19.41
N ASN A 160 -0.78 4.35 18.60
CA ASN A 160 0.08 3.22 18.98
C ASN A 160 1.52 3.32 18.46
N LEU A 161 1.86 4.38 17.73
CA LEU A 161 3.22 4.60 17.24
C LEU A 161 4.21 4.71 18.40
N LYS A 162 5.35 4.08 18.21
CA LYS A 162 6.54 4.16 19.07
C LYS A 162 7.70 4.85 18.36
N GLN A 163 7.69 4.84 17.03
CA GLN A 163 8.70 5.49 16.21
C GLN A 163 8.03 6.06 14.96
N LEU A 164 8.25 7.35 14.73
CA LEU A 164 7.85 8.07 13.53
C LEU A 164 9.08 8.74 12.94
N HIS A 165 9.45 8.35 11.71
CA HIS A 165 10.53 8.96 10.96
C HIS A 165 9.94 9.64 9.71
N LEU A 166 10.13 10.94 9.60
CA LEU A 166 9.73 11.74 8.45
C LEU A 166 10.96 12.33 7.78
N LYS A 167 11.13 12.10 6.48
CA LYS A 167 12.32 12.54 5.75
C LYS A 167 11.97 13.23 4.46
N ASN A 168 12.49 14.43 4.25
CA ASN A 168 12.43 15.16 2.99
C ASN A 168 10.98 15.30 2.42
N LEU A 169 10.03 15.61 3.29
CA LEU A 169 8.61 15.81 2.94
C LEU A 169 8.27 17.28 2.68
N SER A 170 7.06 17.55 2.20
CA SER A 170 6.56 18.92 1.97
C SER A 170 5.73 19.44 3.14
N ILE A 171 6.15 19.10 4.36
CA ILE A 171 5.60 19.60 5.63
C ILE A 171 6.53 20.70 6.14
N LYS A 172 5.95 21.82 6.56
CA LYS A 172 6.66 23.00 7.05
C LYS A 172 6.68 23.09 8.57
N ASP A 173 5.64 22.60 9.23
CA ASP A 173 5.47 22.71 10.68
C ASP A 173 5.06 21.37 11.28
N TYR A 174 5.92 20.80 12.13
CA TYR A 174 5.71 19.50 12.76
C TYR A 174 5.19 19.59 14.19
N THR A 175 4.91 20.79 14.71
CA THR A 175 4.53 21.03 16.12
C THR A 175 3.37 20.15 16.59
N GLN A 176 2.36 19.96 15.73
CA GLN A 176 1.20 19.12 16.03
C GLN A 176 1.54 17.64 16.32
N LEU A 177 2.67 17.13 15.81
CA LEU A 177 3.08 15.76 16.07
C LEU A 177 3.54 15.59 17.51
N GLU A 178 4.36 16.52 18.00
CA GLU A 178 4.88 16.50 19.38
C GLU A 178 3.77 16.71 20.42
N GLU A 179 2.77 17.54 20.10
CA GLU A 179 1.64 17.80 20.99
C GLU A 179 0.66 16.64 21.12
N LYS A 180 0.45 15.88 20.03
CA LYS A 180 -0.68 14.93 19.94
C LYS A 180 -0.28 13.46 19.90
N LEU A 181 0.96 13.13 19.52
CA LEU A 181 1.43 11.76 19.57
C LEU A 181 1.76 11.35 21.01
N PRO A 182 1.76 10.03 21.30
CA PRO A 182 2.16 9.53 22.62
C PRO A 182 3.54 10.04 23.02
N SER A 183 3.72 10.39 24.29
CA SER A 183 5.00 10.88 24.82
C SER A 183 6.14 9.88 24.71
N ASP A 184 5.84 8.58 24.56
CA ASP A 184 6.82 7.52 24.34
C ASP A 184 7.09 7.24 22.85
N CYS A 185 6.45 7.97 21.94
CA CYS A 185 6.72 7.93 20.51
C CYS A 185 7.97 8.77 20.19
N LYS A 186 9.00 8.13 19.65
CA LYS A 186 10.20 8.82 19.17
C LYS A 186 9.96 9.39 17.78
N ILE A 187 10.00 10.71 17.67
CA ILE A 187 9.84 11.42 16.40
C ILE A 187 11.24 11.80 15.88
N THR A 188 11.52 11.50 14.61
CA THR A 188 12.76 11.88 13.91
C THR A 188 12.39 12.55 12.60
N ILE A 189 12.94 13.75 12.36
CA ILE A 189 12.65 14.57 11.18
C ILE A 189 13.98 14.90 10.51
N GLU A 190 14.11 14.57 9.22
CA GLU A 190 15.31 14.75 8.38
C GLU A 190 15.03 15.50 7.07
#